data_AF-A0A382LYS7-F1
#
_entry.id   AF-A0A382LYS7-F1
#
_cell.length_a   1.000
_cell.length_b   1.000
_cell.length_c   1.000
_cell.angle_alpha   90.00
_cell.angle_beta   90.00
_cell.angle_gamma   90.00
#
_symmetry.space_group_name_H-M   'P 1'
#
loop_
_entity.id
_entity.type
_entity.pdbx_description
1 polymer ?
#
loop_
_entity_poly.entity_id
_entity_poly.type
_entity_poly.pdbx_seq_one_letter_code
_entity_poly.pdbx_strand_id
1 'polypeptide(L)'
;MIELRRKKLAMSFPEVHAKATLSVDFQRTLRIPDDGRDYPLPPGLGSFPIRHVDDHAARLPELWKKHGGIMLPMYQSEALWLNLNSDYPFAVKVATGKINAITGEAWSDGIHRDPQDYMVTPEQPWLDGYCVEKGTIRQFVAMPLGGGYTVEEQITGEAEHGGLQIVVYPMKAEAYRDLYPPVRPPSREVYNFPDAEMDM
;
A
#
# COMPACT_ATOMS: atom_id res chain seq x y z
N MET A 1 -13.44 -4.59 -5.30
CA MET A 1 -12.84 -5.59 -6.22
C MET A 1 -11.33 -5.58 -6.05
N ILE A 2 -10.68 -6.76 -6.06
CA ILE A 2 -9.23 -6.92 -5.99
C ILE A 2 -8.77 -7.70 -7.22
N GLU A 3 -7.73 -7.23 -7.90
CA GLU A 3 -7.22 -7.86 -9.13
C GLU A 3 -5.71 -7.59 -9.32
N LEU A 4 -5.06 -8.41 -10.15
CA LEU A 4 -3.68 -8.18 -10.57
C LEU A 4 -3.65 -7.50 -11.95
N ARG A 5 -3.09 -6.29 -12.02
CA ARG A 5 -2.90 -5.54 -13.28
C ARG A 5 -1.44 -5.17 -13.47
N ARG A 6 -0.82 -5.67 -14.55
CA ARG A 6 0.58 -5.36 -14.92
C ARG A 6 1.57 -5.49 -13.74
N LYS A 7 1.49 -6.59 -12.98
CA LYS A 7 2.30 -6.86 -11.76
C LYS A 7 1.99 -5.97 -10.54
N LYS A 8 0.86 -5.25 -10.55
CA LYS A 8 0.38 -4.46 -9.41
C LYS A 8 -0.88 -5.06 -8.83
N LEU A 9 -1.02 -4.97 -7.52
CA LEU A 9 -2.25 -5.30 -6.82
C LEU A 9 -3.18 -4.09 -6.89
N ALA A 10 -4.25 -4.19 -7.68
CA ALA A 10 -5.23 -3.12 -7.84
C ALA A 10 -6.48 -3.42 -7.02
N MET A 11 -6.98 -2.38 -6.35
CA MET A 11 -8.14 -2.42 -5.47
C MET A 11 -9.08 -1.28 -5.84
N SER A 12 -10.36 -1.58 -6.00
CA SER A 12 -11.41 -0.59 -6.31
C SER A 12 -12.65 -0.78 -5.45
N PHE A 13 -13.26 0.33 -5.07
CA PHE A 13 -14.44 0.40 -4.18
C PHE A 13 -15.51 1.29 -4.84
N PRO A 14 -16.05 0.88 -6.00
CA PRO A 14 -17.07 1.67 -6.70
C PRO A 14 -18.34 1.91 -5.88
N GLU A 15 -18.63 1.03 -4.92
CA GLU A 15 -19.72 1.15 -3.95
C GLU A 15 -19.50 2.29 -2.94
N VAL A 16 -18.25 2.71 -2.72
CA VAL A 16 -17.91 3.87 -1.88
C VAL A 16 -17.88 5.12 -2.73
N HIS A 17 -17.01 5.17 -3.74
CA HIS A 17 -16.89 6.32 -4.63
C HIS A 17 -16.28 5.90 -5.97
N ALA A 18 -16.72 6.51 -7.08
CA ALA A 18 -16.23 6.16 -8.42
C ALA A 18 -14.69 6.33 -8.59
N LYS A 19 -14.08 7.22 -7.81
CA LYS A 19 -12.63 7.46 -7.78
C LYS A 19 -11.88 6.59 -6.76
N ALA A 20 -12.57 5.80 -5.93
CA ALA A 20 -11.93 5.01 -4.87
C ALA A 20 -11.18 3.81 -5.47
N THR A 21 -9.99 4.10 -6.01
CA THR A 21 -9.09 3.13 -6.62
C THR A 21 -7.69 3.32 -6.08
N LEU A 22 -7.04 2.22 -5.67
CA LEU A 22 -5.67 2.19 -5.18
C LEU A 22 -4.93 1.06 -5.89
N SER A 23 -3.66 1.28 -6.21
CA SER A 23 -2.76 0.20 -6.61
C SER A 23 -1.52 0.14 -5.74
N VAL A 24 -1.09 -1.08 -5.43
CA VAL A 24 0.15 -1.37 -4.70
C VAL A 24 1.10 -2.09 -5.65
N ASP A 25 2.30 -1.55 -5.77
CA ASP A 25 3.39 -2.11 -6.56
C ASP A 25 4.57 -2.44 -5.63
N PHE A 26 4.96 -3.71 -5.63
CA PHE A 26 6.05 -4.22 -4.80
C PHE A 26 7.36 -4.00 -5.56
N GLN A 27 8.13 -3.00 -5.13
CA GLN A 27 9.35 -2.57 -5.80
C GLN A 27 10.56 -3.31 -5.25
N ARG A 28 11.35 -3.91 -6.14
CA ARG A 28 12.68 -4.44 -5.84
C ARG A 28 13.58 -3.29 -5.42
N THR A 29 14.48 -3.53 -4.48
CA THR A 29 15.52 -2.58 -4.10
C THR A 29 16.81 -3.27 -3.65
N LEU A 30 17.87 -2.49 -3.51
CA LEU A 30 19.11 -2.93 -2.88
C LEU A 30 18.85 -3.24 -1.40
N ARG A 31 19.28 -4.42 -0.96
CA ARG A 31 19.35 -4.75 0.47
C ARG A 31 20.42 -3.89 1.12
N ILE A 32 20.02 -3.14 2.14
CA ILE A 32 20.92 -2.37 2.99
C ILE A 32 21.66 -3.35 3.92
N PRO A 33 22.98 -3.21 4.11
CA PRO A 33 23.74 -3.99 5.08
C PRO A 33 23.25 -3.76 6.51
N ASP A 34 23.25 -4.83 7.31
CA ASP A 34 22.94 -4.78 8.74
C ASP A 34 24.16 -4.28 9.56
N ASP A 35 24.76 -3.15 9.18
CA ASP A 35 25.99 -2.61 9.78
C ASP A 35 25.77 -1.38 10.68
N GLY A 36 24.50 -0.99 10.86
CA GLY A 36 24.08 0.12 11.72
C GLY A 36 24.40 1.51 11.16
N ARG A 37 24.74 1.63 9.87
CA ARG A 37 24.97 2.91 9.20
C ARG A 37 23.73 3.44 8.51
N ASP A 38 23.74 4.74 8.23
CA ASP A 38 22.71 5.40 7.44
C ASP A 38 22.96 5.22 5.94
N TYR A 39 21.88 4.93 5.22
CA TYR A 39 21.89 4.79 3.77
C TYR A 39 20.80 5.66 3.15
N PRO A 40 20.97 6.14 1.90
CA PRO A 40 19.91 6.82 1.17
C PRO A 40 18.66 5.94 1.04
N LEU A 41 17.52 6.59 0.74
CA LEU A 41 16.28 5.87 0.48
C LEU A 41 16.46 4.82 -0.63
N PRO A 42 15.85 3.63 -0.48
CA PRO A 42 16.13 2.52 -1.37
C PRO A 42 15.65 2.83 -2.81
N PRO A 43 16.48 2.68 -3.85
CA PRO A 43 16.03 2.94 -5.22
C PRO A 43 15.03 1.88 -5.70
N GLY A 44 14.12 2.25 -6.59
CA GLY A 44 13.28 1.29 -7.31
C GLY A 44 14.08 0.57 -8.40
N LEU A 45 14.20 -0.75 -8.31
CA LEU A 45 14.83 -1.64 -9.31
C LEU A 45 13.79 -2.43 -10.13
N GLY A 46 12.52 -2.03 -10.06
CA GLY A 46 11.42 -2.60 -10.83
C GLY A 46 10.51 -3.53 -10.02
N SER A 47 9.32 -3.79 -10.57
CA SER A 47 8.27 -4.54 -9.89
C SER A 47 8.54 -6.04 -9.76
N PHE A 48 8.24 -6.61 -8.60
CA PHE A 48 8.20 -8.06 -8.42
C PHE A 48 7.06 -8.72 -9.23
N PRO A 49 7.25 -9.97 -9.69
CA PRO A 49 6.24 -10.67 -10.50
C PRO A 49 5.19 -11.37 -9.61
N ILE A 50 4.26 -10.61 -9.04
CA ILE A 50 3.15 -11.17 -8.24
C ILE A 50 2.20 -12.04 -9.06
N ARG A 51 1.67 -13.11 -8.45
CA ARG A 51 0.67 -14.03 -9.03
C ARG A 51 -0.45 -14.32 -8.04
N HIS A 52 -1.63 -14.69 -8.52
CA HIS A 52 -2.67 -15.21 -7.65
C HIS A 52 -2.27 -16.61 -7.16
N VAL A 53 -2.57 -16.91 -5.90
CA VAL A 53 -2.42 -18.25 -5.33
C VAL A 53 -3.33 -19.25 -6.08
N ASP A 54 -4.54 -18.83 -6.43
CA ASP A 54 -5.55 -19.67 -7.08
C ASP A 54 -5.11 -20.20 -8.44
N ASP A 55 -4.35 -19.41 -9.21
CA ASP A 55 -3.78 -19.82 -10.51
C ASP A 55 -2.82 -21.02 -10.40
N HIS A 56 -2.33 -21.29 -9.19
CA HIS A 56 -1.34 -22.33 -8.90
C HIS A 56 -1.82 -23.35 -7.85
N ALA A 57 -3.09 -23.32 -7.45
CA ALA A 57 -3.63 -24.09 -6.33
C ALA A 57 -3.25 -25.59 -6.36
N ALA A 58 -3.27 -26.23 -7.53
CA ALA A 58 -2.94 -27.66 -7.69
C ALA A 58 -1.52 -28.05 -7.23
N ARG A 59 -0.59 -27.08 -7.10
CA ARG A 59 0.82 -27.30 -6.75
C ARG A 59 1.23 -26.63 -5.44
N LEU A 60 0.28 -26.01 -4.73
CA LEU A 60 0.56 -25.26 -3.52
C LEU A 60 0.11 -26.01 -2.26
N PRO A 61 0.75 -25.76 -1.11
CA PRO A 61 0.34 -26.33 0.18
C PRO A 61 -1.13 -26.02 0.52
N GLU A 62 -1.80 -26.92 1.25
CA GLU A 62 -3.20 -26.73 1.67
C GLU A 62 -3.43 -25.42 2.43
N LEU A 63 -2.47 -25.04 3.27
CA LEU A 63 -2.55 -23.81 4.05
C LEU A 63 -2.67 -22.57 3.13
N TRP A 64 -1.90 -22.52 2.05
CA TRP A 64 -1.94 -21.41 1.10
C TRP A 64 -3.27 -21.35 0.36
N LYS A 65 -3.81 -22.51 -0.02
CA LYS A 65 -5.14 -22.60 -0.64
C LYS A 65 -6.24 -22.11 0.29
N LYS A 66 -6.16 -22.41 1.59
CA LYS A 66 -7.13 -21.99 2.59
C LYS A 66 -7.10 -20.48 2.83
N HIS A 67 -5.91 -19.88 2.86
CA HIS A 67 -5.75 -18.42 3.07
C HIS A 67 -5.99 -17.60 1.80
N GLY A 68 -5.65 -18.14 0.63
CA GLY A 68 -5.70 -17.44 -0.65
C GLY A 68 -4.67 -16.31 -0.75
N GLY A 69 -4.99 -15.30 -1.56
CA GLY A 69 -4.18 -14.09 -1.72
C GLY A 69 -3.24 -14.13 -2.91
N ILE A 70 -2.09 -13.46 -2.76
CA ILE A 70 -1.08 -13.32 -3.80
C ILE A 70 0.24 -13.95 -3.36
N MET A 71 0.89 -14.62 -4.29
CA MET A 71 2.28 -15.06 -4.13
C MET A 71 3.22 -14.01 -4.70
N LEU A 72 4.27 -13.72 -3.94
CA LEU A 72 5.32 -12.75 -4.25
C LEU A 72 6.66 -13.51 -4.35
N PRO A 73 7.07 -13.95 -5.56
CA PRO A 73 8.31 -14.70 -5.73
C PRO A 73 9.54 -13.82 -5.45
N MET A 74 10.29 -14.18 -4.42
CA MET A 74 11.53 -13.50 -3.98
C MET A 74 12.61 -14.53 -3.67
N TYR A 75 13.87 -14.22 -3.96
CA TYR A 75 15.00 -14.94 -3.39
C TYR A 75 15.19 -14.52 -1.94
N GLN A 76 15.75 -15.42 -1.13
CA GLN A 76 16.18 -15.07 0.23
C GLN A 76 17.14 -13.88 0.18
N SER A 77 17.01 -12.97 1.14
CA SER A 77 17.75 -11.70 1.21
C SER A 77 17.39 -10.64 0.16
N GLU A 78 16.38 -10.85 -0.71
CA GLU A 78 15.87 -9.74 -1.52
C GLU A 78 15.07 -8.76 -0.65
N ALA A 79 15.30 -7.48 -0.89
CA ALA A 79 14.60 -6.39 -0.23
C ALA A 79 13.53 -5.79 -1.13
N LEU A 80 12.47 -5.25 -0.51
CA LEU A 80 11.42 -4.54 -1.19
C LEU A 80 10.96 -3.30 -0.45
N TRP A 81 10.27 -2.43 -1.17
CA TRP A 81 9.41 -1.37 -0.62
C TRP A 81 8.07 -1.36 -1.36
N LEU A 82 7.05 -0.74 -0.75
CA LEU A 82 5.71 -0.64 -1.32
C LEU A 82 5.52 0.72 -1.98
N ASN A 83 5.17 0.73 -3.25
CA ASN A 83 4.73 1.93 -3.96
C ASN A 83 3.20 1.96 -4.02
N LEU A 84 2.60 3.00 -3.44
CA LEU A 84 1.16 3.20 -3.32
C LEU A 84 0.73 4.30 -4.30
N ASN A 85 -0.20 3.98 -5.19
CA ASN A 85 -0.71 4.92 -6.17
C ASN A 85 -2.24 5.01 -6.10
N SER A 86 -2.74 6.19 -5.76
CA SER A 86 -4.15 6.53 -5.69
C SER A 86 -4.31 8.05 -5.74
N ASP A 87 -5.32 8.56 -6.44
CA ASP A 87 -5.77 9.96 -6.34
C ASP A 87 -6.88 10.15 -5.29
N TYR A 88 -7.36 9.05 -4.71
CA TYR A 88 -8.38 9.03 -3.66
C TYR A 88 -7.76 8.71 -2.31
N PRO A 89 -8.23 9.29 -1.20
CA PRO A 89 -7.65 8.98 0.10
C PRO A 89 -8.01 7.58 0.59
N PHE A 90 -6.99 6.83 1.00
CA PHE A 90 -7.11 5.53 1.65
C PHE A 90 -6.33 5.53 2.95
N ALA A 91 -6.87 4.91 3.99
CA ALA A 91 -6.07 4.39 5.08
C ALA A 91 -5.52 3.01 4.67
N VAL A 92 -4.20 2.87 4.63
CA VAL A 92 -3.49 1.66 4.21
C VAL A 92 -2.72 1.12 5.41
N LYS A 93 -3.12 -0.06 5.89
CA LYS A 93 -2.48 -0.73 7.03
C LYS A 93 -1.73 -1.96 6.53
N VAL A 94 -0.48 -2.06 6.94
CA VAL A 94 0.49 -3.06 6.47
C VAL A 94 1.07 -3.78 7.68
N ALA A 95 1.18 -5.10 7.58
CA ALA A 95 1.83 -5.94 8.58
C ALA A 95 2.68 -7.01 7.93
N THR A 96 3.59 -7.58 8.71
CA THR A 96 4.35 -8.77 8.35
C THR A 96 4.24 -9.79 9.46
N GLY A 97 3.86 -11.03 9.12
CA GLY A 97 3.61 -12.06 10.14
C GLY A 97 2.66 -11.57 11.25
N LYS A 98 1.61 -10.82 10.85
CA LYS A 98 0.63 -10.21 11.75
C LYS A 98 1.19 -9.22 12.78
N ILE A 99 2.37 -8.65 12.53
CA ILE A 99 2.87 -7.47 13.26
C ILE A 99 2.72 -6.23 12.38
N ASN A 100 2.05 -5.19 12.89
CA ASN A 100 1.88 -3.92 12.20
C ASN A 100 3.23 -3.27 11.90
N ALA A 101 3.48 -2.91 10.63
CA ALA A 101 4.75 -2.37 10.19
C ALA A 101 5.02 -0.90 10.63
N ILE A 102 3.98 -0.22 11.12
CA ILE A 102 4.03 1.19 11.54
C ILE A 102 4.19 1.28 13.07
N THR A 103 3.44 0.47 13.81
CA THR A 103 3.44 0.52 15.29
C THR A 103 4.27 -0.56 15.96
N GLY A 104 4.57 -1.67 15.26
CA GLY A 104 5.21 -2.85 15.87
C GLY A 104 4.28 -3.68 16.76
N GLU A 105 2.99 -3.33 16.83
CA GLU A 105 2.00 -4.05 17.64
C GLU A 105 1.37 -5.22 16.87
N ALA A 106 0.77 -6.15 17.61
CA ALA A 106 0.01 -7.25 17.02
C ALA A 106 -1.14 -6.73 16.15
N TRP A 107 -1.43 -7.45 15.06
CA TRP A 107 -2.51 -7.12 14.15
C TRP A 107 -3.86 -7.07 14.87
N SER A 108 -4.53 -5.94 14.71
CA SER A 108 -5.92 -5.72 15.10
C SER A 108 -6.76 -5.36 13.89
N ASP A 109 -8.04 -5.71 13.90
CA ASP A 109 -8.96 -5.29 12.84
C ASP A 109 -9.35 -3.81 13.02
N GLY A 110 -9.71 -3.16 11.92
CA GLY A 110 -9.97 -1.72 11.89
C GLY A 110 -8.70 -0.86 11.85
N ILE A 111 -8.89 0.45 12.05
CA ILE A 111 -7.85 1.48 12.08
C ILE A 111 -7.83 2.19 13.42
N HIS A 112 -6.65 2.49 13.92
CA HIS A 112 -6.41 3.22 15.16
C HIS A 112 -5.64 4.50 14.86
N ARG A 113 -5.99 5.59 15.56
CA ARG A 113 -5.36 6.91 15.39
C ARG A 113 -4.39 7.26 16.51
N ASP A 114 -4.44 6.56 17.64
CA ASP A 114 -3.61 6.83 18.81
C ASP A 114 -3.18 5.50 19.48
N PRO A 115 -1.97 5.00 19.19
CA PRO A 115 -1.08 5.47 18.11
C PRO A 115 -1.68 5.18 16.71
N GLN A 116 -1.28 5.96 15.70
CA GLN A 116 -1.74 5.75 14.33
C GLN A 116 -1.13 4.48 13.73
N ASP A 117 -1.97 3.59 13.22
CA ASP A 117 -1.58 2.25 12.74
C ASP A 117 -1.71 2.03 11.22
N TYR A 118 -1.86 3.13 10.47
CA TYR A 118 -2.05 3.15 9.03
C TYR A 118 -1.33 4.34 8.35
N MET A 119 -1.11 4.23 7.05
CA MET A 119 -0.65 5.31 6.16
C MET A 119 -1.83 5.94 5.42
N VAL A 120 -1.68 7.17 4.95
CA VAL A 120 -2.73 7.87 4.19
C VAL A 120 -2.26 8.20 2.77
N THR A 121 -2.92 7.66 1.76
CA THR A 121 -2.72 8.11 0.36
C THR A 121 -3.57 9.36 0.07
N PRO A 122 -3.24 10.20 -0.94
CA PRO A 122 -2.02 10.19 -1.77
C PRO A 122 -0.78 10.73 -1.05
N GLU A 123 -0.93 11.34 0.12
CA GLU A 123 0.11 12.11 0.83
C GLU A 123 1.32 11.26 1.25
N GLN A 124 1.10 9.98 1.53
CA GLN A 124 2.14 8.98 1.78
C GLN A 124 2.09 7.90 0.68
N PRO A 125 2.85 8.07 -0.42
CA PRO A 125 2.78 7.17 -1.57
C PRO A 125 3.77 5.99 -1.49
N TRP A 126 4.45 5.78 -0.36
CA TRP A 126 5.36 4.64 -0.20
C TRP A 126 5.50 4.15 1.25
N LEU A 127 5.98 2.91 1.39
CA LEU A 127 6.45 2.31 2.64
C LEU A 127 7.77 1.56 2.40
N ASP A 128 8.87 2.09 2.95
CA ASP A 128 10.22 1.55 2.72
C ASP A 128 10.59 0.39 3.65
N GLY A 129 9.82 0.18 4.72
CA GLY A 129 10.11 -0.81 5.75
C GLY A 129 9.36 -0.56 7.05
N TYR A 130 9.84 -1.17 8.13
CA TYR A 130 9.35 -0.99 9.49
C TYR A 130 9.80 0.35 10.05
N CYS A 131 8.88 1.10 10.66
CA CYS A 131 9.24 2.21 11.53
C CYS A 131 9.74 1.63 12.86
N VAL A 132 11.05 1.68 13.12
CA VAL A 132 11.60 1.18 14.40
C VAL A 132 11.78 2.31 15.40
N GLU A 133 12.12 3.50 14.91
CA GLU A 133 12.26 4.73 15.68
C GLU A 133 11.95 5.92 14.77
N LYS A 134 11.74 7.12 15.34
CA LYS A 134 11.50 8.31 14.53
C LYS A 134 12.70 8.61 13.62
N GLY A 135 12.50 8.46 12.31
CA GLY A 135 13.55 8.68 11.31
C GLY A 135 14.38 7.44 11.00
N THR A 136 14.14 6.32 11.67
CA THR A 136 14.88 5.06 11.48
C THR A 136 13.93 4.00 10.93
N ILE A 137 14.27 3.46 9.77
CA ILE A 137 13.52 2.40 9.11
C ILE A 137 14.36 1.13 8.96
N ARG A 138 13.72 -0.04 8.99
CA ARG A 138 14.33 -1.32 8.62
C ARG A 138 13.62 -1.92 7.42
N GLN A 139 14.35 -2.31 6.38
CA GLN A 139 13.75 -2.78 5.13
C GLN A 139 12.92 -4.05 5.30
N PHE A 140 11.92 -4.23 4.43
CA PHE A 140 11.31 -5.53 4.22
C PHE A 140 12.28 -6.42 3.46
N VAL A 141 12.80 -7.45 4.12
CA VAL A 141 13.72 -8.42 3.54
C VAL A 141 13.10 -9.82 3.59
N ALA A 142 13.15 -10.54 2.47
CA ALA A 142 12.70 -11.93 2.42
C ALA A 142 13.63 -12.83 3.23
N MET A 143 13.14 -13.37 4.34
CA MET A 143 13.86 -14.28 5.23
C MET A 143 13.08 -15.59 5.41
N PRO A 144 13.77 -16.72 5.64
CA PRO A 144 13.09 -17.98 5.92
C PRO A 144 12.32 -17.91 7.23
N LEU A 145 11.05 -18.32 7.20
CA LEU A 145 10.22 -18.50 8.40
C LEU A 145 10.77 -19.69 9.22
N GLY A 146 10.83 -19.56 10.54
CA GLY A 146 11.42 -20.56 11.45
C GLY A 146 12.92 -20.38 11.69
N GLY A 147 13.54 -19.34 11.12
CA GLY A 147 14.96 -19.01 11.29
C GLY A 147 15.24 -18.01 12.40
N GLY A 148 14.22 -17.49 13.10
CA GLY A 148 14.36 -16.44 14.10
C GLY A 148 14.61 -15.03 13.51
N TYR A 149 14.45 -14.86 12.20
CA TYR A 149 14.76 -13.61 11.51
C TYR A 149 13.55 -12.72 11.31
N THR A 150 12.34 -13.30 11.26
CA THR A 150 11.14 -12.55 10.93
C THR A 150 10.73 -11.65 12.11
N VAL A 151 10.04 -10.55 11.82
CA VAL A 151 9.54 -9.64 12.86
C VAL A 151 8.55 -10.34 13.78
N GLU A 152 7.74 -11.24 13.24
CA GLU A 152 6.87 -12.12 14.03
C GLU A 152 7.68 -12.89 15.07
N GLU A 153 8.68 -13.66 14.66
CA GLU A 153 9.52 -14.45 15.58
C GLU A 153 10.24 -13.58 16.62
N GLN A 154 10.73 -12.40 16.22
CA GLN A 154 11.45 -11.50 17.14
C GLN A 154 10.55 -10.88 18.21
N ILE A 155 9.25 -10.75 17.94
CA ILE A 155 8.30 -10.11 18.86
C ILE A 155 7.47 -11.13 19.63
N THR A 156 7.00 -12.18 18.96
CA THR A 156 6.07 -13.18 19.54
C THR A 156 6.79 -14.44 19.99
N GLY A 157 7.97 -14.75 19.44
CA GLY A 157 8.64 -16.03 19.61
C GLY A 157 8.09 -17.16 18.72
N GLU A 158 7.09 -16.87 17.89
CA GLU A 158 6.39 -17.85 17.05
C GLU A 158 6.67 -17.63 15.56
N ALA A 159 6.52 -18.68 14.76
CA ALA A 159 6.75 -18.67 13.31
C ALA A 159 5.50 -19.18 12.57
N GLU A 160 4.35 -18.55 12.78
CA GLU A 160 3.05 -19.06 12.34
C GLU A 160 2.62 -18.50 10.99
N HIS A 161 2.73 -17.19 10.80
CA HIS A 161 2.05 -16.49 9.72
C HIS A 161 2.99 -16.13 8.56
N GLY A 162 4.11 -15.49 8.86
CA GLY A 162 5.00 -14.89 7.87
C GLY A 162 4.29 -13.94 6.89
N GLY A 163 4.94 -13.67 5.75
CA GLY A 163 4.36 -12.92 4.63
C GLY A 163 3.99 -11.47 4.96
N LEU A 164 3.35 -10.81 3.99
CA LEU A 164 2.81 -9.45 4.09
C LEU A 164 1.27 -9.51 4.20
N GLN A 165 0.70 -8.75 5.11
CA GLN A 165 -0.74 -8.52 5.21
C GLN A 165 -1.02 -7.04 4.92
N ILE A 166 -1.97 -6.78 4.02
CA ILE A 166 -2.36 -5.43 3.63
C ILE A 166 -3.87 -5.34 3.70
N VAL A 167 -4.37 -4.31 4.37
CA VAL A 167 -5.78 -3.92 4.35
C VAL A 167 -5.87 -2.43 3.99
N VAL A 168 -6.89 -2.08 3.21
CA VAL A 168 -7.10 -0.71 2.76
C VAL A 168 -8.53 -0.29 3.00
N TYR A 169 -8.72 0.94 3.47
CA TYR A 169 -10.02 1.53 3.75
C TYR A 169 -10.15 2.82 2.95
N PRO A 170 -11.01 2.88 1.92
CA PRO A 170 -11.29 4.13 1.23
C PRO A 170 -11.93 5.13 2.19
N MET A 171 -11.58 6.41 2.06
CA MET A 171 -12.33 7.49 2.69
C MET A 171 -13.82 7.40 2.32
N LYS A 172 -14.70 7.72 3.26
CA LYS A 172 -16.15 7.79 3.00
C LYS A 172 -16.44 8.87 1.95
N ALA A 173 -17.42 8.61 1.09
CA ALA A 173 -17.76 9.51 -0.02
C ALA A 173 -18.18 10.91 0.45
N GLU A 174 -18.88 10.99 1.58
CA GLU A 174 -19.31 12.24 2.21
C GLU A 174 -18.09 13.08 2.60
N ALA A 175 -17.17 12.49 3.36
CA ALA A 175 -15.94 13.15 3.78
C ALA A 175 -15.07 13.57 2.59
N TYR A 176 -15.02 12.75 1.53
CA TYR A 176 -14.31 13.11 0.30
C TYR A 176 -14.94 14.33 -0.39
N ARG A 177 -16.27 14.42 -0.48
CA ARG A 177 -16.95 15.59 -1.06
C ARG A 177 -16.73 16.87 -0.25
N ASP A 178 -16.68 16.75 1.08
CA ASP A 178 -16.45 17.89 1.96
C ASP A 178 -15.02 18.44 1.84
N LEU A 179 -14.02 17.55 1.73
CA LEU A 179 -12.61 17.93 1.58
C LEU A 179 -12.22 18.33 0.16
N TYR A 180 -12.87 17.73 -0.85
CA TYR A 180 -12.59 17.95 -2.27
C TYR A 180 -13.89 18.34 -3.00
N PRO A 181 -14.47 19.51 -2.68
CA PRO A 181 -15.71 19.94 -3.31
C PRO A 181 -15.53 20.05 -4.83
N PRO A 182 -16.54 19.69 -5.62
CA PRO A 182 -16.46 19.84 -7.07
C PRO A 182 -16.17 21.30 -7.41
N VAL A 183 -15.18 21.53 -8.26
CA VAL A 183 -14.86 22.86 -8.77
C VAL A 183 -16.13 23.39 -9.45
N ARG A 184 -16.68 24.48 -8.91
CA ARG A 184 -17.80 25.16 -9.57
C ARG A 184 -17.29 25.65 -10.92
N PRO A 185 -17.97 25.36 -12.04
CA PRO A 185 -17.59 25.97 -13.30
C PRO A 185 -17.66 27.49 -13.12
N PRO A 186 -16.72 28.26 -13.72
CA PRO A 186 -16.79 29.70 -13.67
C PRO A 186 -18.17 30.14 -14.15
N SER A 187 -18.79 31.08 -13.43
CA SER A 187 -20.02 31.72 -13.88
C SER A 187 -19.76 32.26 -15.28
N ARG A 188 -20.58 31.87 -16.26
CA ARG A 188 -20.58 32.52 -17.56
C ARG A 188 -20.99 33.97 -17.32
N GLU A 189 -20.02 34.87 -17.16
CA GLU A 189 -20.27 36.28 -17.43
C GLU A 189 -20.64 36.36 -18.91
N VAL A 190 -21.92 36.58 -19.16
CA VAL A 190 -22.42 36.89 -20.49
C VAL A 190 -21.86 38.28 -20.80
N TYR A 191 -20.71 38.33 -21.47
CA TYR A 191 -20.25 39.57 -22.09
C TYR A 191 -21.25 39.90 -23.19
N ASN A 192 -22.16 40.82 -22.87
CA ASN A 192 -23.04 41.43 -23.86
C ASN A 192 -22.17 42.34 -24.71
N PHE A 193 -21.77 41.87 -25.89
CA PHE A 193 -21.16 42.73 -26.89
C PHE A 193 -22.28 43.62 -27.45
N PRO A 194 -22.17 44.95 -27.38
CA PRO A 194 -23.13 45.81 -28.06
C PRO A 194 -23.07 45.54 -29.56
N ASP A 195 -24.23 45.36 -30.18
CA ASP A 195 -24.35 45.17 -31.62
C ASP A 195 -23.64 46.33 -32.32
N ALA A 196 -22.67 46.00 -33.18
CA ALA A 196 -22.02 46.99 -34.02
C ALA A 196 -23.06 47.52 -35.01
N GLU A 197 -23.50 48.77 -34.83
CA GLU A 197 -24.18 49.53 -35.87
C GLU A 197 -23.24 49.61 -37.08
N MET A 198 -23.54 48.83 -38.11
CA MET A 198 -23.00 49.01 -39.45
C MET A 198 -23.76 50.17 -40.09
N ASP A 199 -23.22 51.37 -39.96
CA ASP A 199 -23.60 52.48 -40.85
C ASP A 199 -23.17 52.14 -42.28
N MET A 200 -24.14 52.19 -43.20
CA MET A 200 -23.96 52.08 -44.66
C MET A 200 -23.61 53.43 -45.28
#